data_AF-A0A7S0QVG7-F1
#
_entry.id   AF-A0A7S0QVG7-F1
#
_cell.length_a   1.000
_cell.length_b   1.000
_cell.length_c   1.000
_cell.angle_alpha   90.00
_cell.angle_beta   90.00
_cell.angle_gamma   90.00
#
_symmetry.space_group_name_H-M   'P 1'
#
loop_
_entity.id
_entity.type
_entity.pdbx_description
1 polymer ?
#
loop_
_entity_poly.entity_id
_entity_poly.type
_entity_poly.pdbx_seq_one_letter_code
_entity_poly.pdbx_strand_id
1 'polypeptide(L)'
;ASSHSGALPIQNELDWLCLMLDNLVSTDATFTRYVRWPCGPAAGSELPTATLMAWTQRRVYDSDGHLRELRMWISPVTHGEYDYALAHTPEMCRPLAAAMGDTRSAAQCLADYPYEAQQSVASLAGCPEGRRRLAALAAAF
;
A
#
# COMPACT_ATOMS: atom_id res chain seq x y z
N ALA A 1 26.51 -0.69 -12.06
CA ALA A 1 25.32 -1.37 -11.52
C ALA A 1 25.04 -0.76 -10.15
N SER A 2 24.09 0.16 -10.07
CA SER A 2 23.71 0.79 -8.79
C SER A 2 22.85 -0.19 -7.99
N SER A 3 23.41 -0.70 -6.90
CA SER A 3 22.66 -1.44 -5.89
C SER A 3 21.61 -0.50 -5.30
N HIS A 4 20.39 -0.57 -5.81
CA HIS A 4 19.25 0.02 -5.12
C HIS A 4 19.06 -0.85 -3.88
N SER A 5 19.41 -0.32 -2.70
CA SER A 5 18.98 -0.94 -1.46
C SER A 5 17.47 -1.10 -1.57
N GLY A 6 16.97 -2.30 -1.26
CA GLY A 6 15.57 -2.68 -1.42
C GLY A 6 14.65 -1.93 -0.47
N ALA A 7 14.56 -0.61 -0.63
CA ALA A 7 13.54 0.20 0.01
C ALA A 7 12.21 -0.25 -0.60
N LEU A 8 11.44 -0.95 0.23
CA LEU A 8 10.07 -1.32 -0.07
C LEU A 8 9.25 -0.02 -0.31
N PRO A 9 8.15 -0.06 -1.08
CA PRO A 9 7.31 1.11 -1.30
C PRO A 9 6.68 1.56 0.03
N ILE A 10 7.32 2.50 0.72
CA ILE A 10 6.81 3.05 1.98
C ILE A 10 5.77 4.12 1.64
N GLN A 11 4.49 3.78 1.87
CA GLN A 11 3.36 4.73 1.80
C GLN A 11 3.22 5.50 3.13
N ASN A 12 3.15 4.75 4.23
CA ASN A 12 3.31 5.10 5.64
C ASN A 12 3.34 3.76 6.42
N GLU A 13 3.66 3.76 7.72
CA GLU A 13 3.77 2.50 8.49
C GLU A 13 2.44 1.73 8.58
N LEU A 14 1.30 2.42 8.63
CA LEU A 14 -0.02 1.79 8.74
C LEU A 14 -0.40 1.05 7.45
N ASP A 15 -0.22 1.67 6.30
CA ASP A 15 -0.45 1.04 4.99
C ASP A 15 0.48 -0.16 4.80
N TRP A 16 1.72 -0.06 5.30
CA TRP A 16 2.66 -1.17 5.26
C TRP A 16 2.18 -2.35 6.12
N LEU A 17 1.71 -2.10 7.33
CA LEU A 17 1.07 -3.12 8.17
C LEU A 17 -0.14 -3.75 7.48
N CYS A 18 -1.01 -2.94 6.89
CA CYS A 18 -2.18 -3.45 6.18
C CYS A 18 -1.80 -4.36 5.01
N LEU A 19 -0.79 -3.97 4.23
CA LEU A 19 -0.26 -4.76 3.13
C LEU A 19 0.34 -6.09 3.62
N MET A 20 1.12 -6.07 4.70
CA MET A 20 1.70 -7.28 5.28
C MET A 20 0.63 -8.23 5.82
N LEU A 21 -0.37 -7.71 6.53
CA LEU A 21 -1.44 -8.52 7.07
C LEU A 21 -2.29 -9.14 5.96
N ASP A 22 -2.66 -8.36 4.96
CA ASP A 22 -3.35 -8.84 3.75
C ASP A 22 -2.53 -9.91 3.02
N ASN A 23 -1.20 -9.74 2.94
CA ASN A 23 -0.29 -10.74 2.39
C ASN A 23 -0.34 -12.05 3.22
N LEU A 24 -0.28 -11.95 4.55
CA LEU A 24 -0.27 -13.12 5.44
C LEU A 24 -1.59 -13.92 5.38
N VAL A 25 -2.73 -13.23 5.26
CA VAL A 25 -4.04 -13.90 5.24
C VAL A 25 -4.52 -14.28 3.84
N SER A 26 -4.00 -13.65 2.78
CA SER A 26 -4.36 -13.99 1.42
C SER A 26 -3.87 -15.40 1.06
N THR A 27 -4.81 -16.23 0.61
CA THR A 27 -4.54 -17.57 0.07
C THR A 27 -4.29 -17.56 -1.44
N ASP A 28 -4.39 -16.39 -2.08
CA ASP A 28 -4.29 -16.29 -3.53
C ASP A 28 -2.85 -16.55 -3.98
N ALA A 29 -2.69 -17.45 -4.95
CA ALA A 29 -1.39 -17.73 -5.54
C ALA A 29 -0.84 -16.52 -6.31
N THR A 30 -1.69 -15.61 -6.78
CA THR A 30 -1.30 -14.35 -7.41
C THR A 30 -2.24 -13.26 -6.96
N PHE A 31 -1.71 -12.12 -6.55
CA PHE A 31 -2.52 -10.96 -6.20
C PHE A 31 -1.81 -9.67 -6.60
N THR A 32 -2.62 -8.65 -6.89
CA THR A 32 -2.17 -7.31 -7.27
C THR A 32 -2.72 -6.31 -6.28
N ARG A 33 -1.87 -5.37 -5.85
CA ARG A 33 -2.25 -4.20 -5.06
C ARG A 33 -1.72 -2.94 -5.72
N TYR A 34 -2.54 -1.90 -5.76
CA TYR A 34 -2.08 -0.58 -6.15
C TYR A 34 -1.43 0.08 -4.94
N VAL A 35 -0.23 0.57 -5.16
CA VAL A 35 0.61 1.16 -4.12
C VAL A 35 1.14 2.49 -4.57
N ARG A 36 1.35 3.39 -3.61
CA ARG A 36 2.11 4.62 -3.83
C ARG A 36 3.59 4.29 -3.82
N TRP A 37 4.26 4.58 -4.92
CA TRP A 37 5.69 4.37 -5.09
C TRP A 37 6.43 5.70 -4.96
N PRO A 38 7.38 5.85 -4.01
CA PRO A 38 8.13 7.09 -3.83
C PRO A 38 8.95 7.44 -5.08
N CYS A 39 8.83 8.68 -5.57
CA CYS A 39 9.54 9.16 -6.77
C CYS A 39 10.62 10.20 -6.45
N GLY A 40 10.91 10.44 -5.18
CA GLY A 40 11.76 11.54 -4.73
C GLY A 40 10.98 12.88 -4.67
N PRO A 41 11.65 13.99 -4.34
CA PRO A 41 10.99 15.29 -4.22
C PRO A 41 10.49 15.83 -5.57
N ALA A 42 9.39 16.61 -5.52
CA ALA A 42 8.95 17.41 -6.67
C ALA A 42 9.97 18.51 -6.99
N ALA A 43 10.04 18.92 -8.25
CA ALA A 43 10.88 20.05 -8.64
C ALA A 43 10.51 21.31 -7.83
N GLY A 44 11.47 21.81 -7.04
CA GLY A 44 11.28 22.99 -6.18
C GLY A 44 10.60 22.74 -4.83
N SER A 45 10.45 21.48 -4.40
CA SER A 45 9.92 21.11 -3.08
C SER A 45 10.81 20.10 -2.39
N GLU A 46 10.99 20.22 -1.07
CA GLU A 46 11.66 19.17 -0.27
C GLU A 46 10.71 18.01 0.07
N LEU A 47 9.42 18.17 -0.21
CA LEU A 47 8.40 17.17 0.10
C LEU A 47 8.47 15.98 -0.88
N PRO A 48 8.36 14.74 -0.38
CA PRO A 48 8.44 13.56 -1.22
C PRO A 48 7.19 13.45 -2.10
N THR A 49 7.35 12.99 -3.34
CA THR A 49 6.24 12.67 -4.24
C THR A 49 6.11 11.17 -4.42
N ALA A 50 4.95 10.75 -4.91
CA ALA A 50 4.71 9.39 -5.30
C ALA A 50 4.00 9.32 -6.66
N THR A 51 4.07 8.13 -7.25
CA THR A 51 3.19 7.71 -8.35
C THR A 51 2.43 6.45 -7.93
N LEU A 52 1.39 6.09 -8.67
CA LEU A 52 0.67 4.84 -8.46
C LEU A 52 1.32 3.72 -9.28
N MET A 53 1.55 2.60 -8.61
CA MET A 53 2.10 1.38 -9.22
C MET A 53 1.22 0.19 -8.86
N ALA A 54 1.02 -0.72 -9.80
CA ALA A 54 0.49 -2.05 -9.53
C ALA A 54 1.64 -2.93 -9.07
N TRP A 55 1.65 -3.27 -7.79
CA TRP A 55 2.54 -4.27 -7.23
C TRP A 55 1.85 -5.62 -7.30
N THR A 56 2.40 -6.51 -8.12
CA THR A 56 1.86 -7.86 -8.28
C THR A 56 2.84 -8.86 -7.70
N GLN A 57 2.31 -9.76 -6.89
CA GLN A 57 3.04 -10.88 -6.34
C GLN A 57 2.45 -12.19 -6.84
N ARG A 58 3.32 -13.14 -7.15
CA ARG A 58 2.97 -14.53 -7.41
C ARG A 58 3.76 -15.44 -6.50
N ARG A 59 3.04 -16.27 -5.76
CA ARG A 59 3.55 -17.28 -4.85
C ARG A 59 3.44 -18.66 -5.51
N VAL A 60 4.52 -19.42 -5.44
CA VAL A 60 4.56 -20.81 -5.87
C VAL A 60 4.87 -21.66 -4.66
N TYR A 61 3.96 -22.56 -4.33
CA TYR A 61 4.08 -23.49 -3.21
C TYR A 61 4.45 -24.89 -3.73
N ASP A 62 5.15 -25.68 -2.93
CA ASP A 62 5.31 -27.11 -3.21
C ASP A 62 4.12 -27.94 -2.70
N SER A 63 4.22 -29.26 -2.86
CA SER A 63 3.18 -30.21 -2.42
C SER A 63 2.95 -30.20 -0.92
N ASP A 64 3.94 -29.76 -0.14
CA ASP A 64 3.88 -29.70 1.32
C ASP A 64 3.34 -28.34 1.80
N GLY A 65 3.02 -27.43 0.87
CA GLY A 65 2.52 -26.09 1.17
C GLY A 65 3.62 -25.07 1.51
N HIS A 66 4.89 -25.41 1.33
CA HIS A 66 5.99 -24.47 1.56
C HIS A 66 6.14 -23.51 0.38
N LEU A 67 6.31 -22.22 0.67
CA LEU A 67 6.61 -21.22 -0.35
C LEU A 67 7.99 -21.52 -0.97
N ARG A 68 8.01 -21.90 -2.23
CA ARG A 68 9.22 -22.18 -3.02
C ARG A 68 9.73 -20.97 -3.76
N GLU A 69 8.81 -20.17 -4.29
CA GLU A 69 9.16 -19.04 -5.12
C GLU A 69 8.18 -17.89 -4.89
N LEU A 70 8.73 -16.68 -4.77
CA LEU A 70 7.98 -15.43 -4.78
C LEU A 70 8.48 -14.60 -5.96
N ARG A 71 7.61 -14.39 -6.95
CA ARG A 71 7.86 -13.47 -8.06
C ARG A 71 7.14 -12.17 -7.77
N MET A 72 7.84 -11.05 -7.97
CA MET A 72 7.28 -9.73 -7.79
C MET A 72 7.59 -8.88 -9.02
N TRP A 73 6.61 -8.11 -9.47
CA TRP A 73 6.82 -7.10 -10.49
C TRP A 73 5.94 -5.88 -10.19
N ILE A 74 6.37 -4.75 -10.75
CA ILE A 74 5.69 -3.47 -10.63
C ILE A 74 5.43 -2.89 -12.01
N SER A 75 4.26 -2.26 -12.19
CA SER A 75 3.92 -1.53 -13.41
C SER A 75 3.22 -0.21 -13.06
N PRO A 76 3.41 0.86 -13.84
CA PRO A 76 2.72 2.13 -13.62
C PRO A 76 1.20 1.97 -13.76
N VAL A 77 0.46 2.69 -12.94
CA VAL A 77 -1.02 2.70 -12.92
C VAL A 77 -1.52 4.10 -13.19
N THR A 78 -2.54 4.22 -14.05
CA THR A 78 -3.18 5.51 -14.32
C THR A 78 -4.17 5.86 -13.21
N HIS A 79 -4.49 7.15 -13.05
CA HIS A 79 -5.51 7.56 -12.08
C HIS A 79 -6.87 6.89 -12.36
N GLY A 80 -7.26 6.80 -13.64
CA GLY A 80 -8.53 6.17 -14.03
C GLY A 80 -8.59 4.68 -13.71
N GLU A 81 -7.49 3.95 -13.87
CA GLU A 81 -7.40 2.54 -13.49
C GLU A 81 -7.52 2.36 -11.97
N TYR A 82 -6.84 3.20 -11.18
CA TYR A 82 -6.96 3.19 -9.73
C TYR A 82 -8.38 3.52 -9.26
N ASP A 83 -8.99 4.58 -9.79
CA ASP A 83 -10.34 5.00 -9.42
C ASP A 83 -11.38 3.95 -9.85
N TYR A 84 -11.16 3.28 -10.97
CA TYR A 84 -11.98 2.14 -11.39
C TYR A 84 -11.87 0.99 -10.38
N ALA A 85 -10.65 0.59 -10.00
CA ALA A 85 -10.46 -0.46 -9.00
C ALA A 85 -11.03 -0.05 -7.64
N LEU A 86 -10.91 1.22 -7.23
CA LEU A 86 -11.51 1.71 -5.99
C LEU A 86 -13.03 1.54 -5.98
N ALA A 87 -13.69 1.70 -7.13
CA ALA A 87 -15.14 1.56 -7.25
C ALA A 87 -15.63 0.10 -7.32
N HIS A 88 -14.81 -0.84 -7.81
CA HIS A 88 -15.25 -2.22 -8.12
C HIS A 88 -14.56 -3.29 -7.27
N THR A 89 -13.35 -3.01 -6.81
CA THR A 89 -12.45 -3.95 -6.11
C THR A 89 -11.53 -3.15 -5.16
N PRO A 90 -12.12 -2.40 -4.19
CA PRO A 90 -11.40 -1.43 -3.35
C PRO A 90 -10.22 -2.03 -2.56
N GLU A 91 -10.28 -3.32 -2.24
CA GLU A 91 -9.21 -4.08 -1.59
C GLU A 91 -7.90 -4.10 -2.40
N MET A 92 -7.97 -3.89 -3.73
CA MET A 92 -6.78 -3.71 -4.55
C MET A 92 -6.08 -2.38 -4.28
N CYS A 93 -6.81 -1.31 -3.99
CA CYS A 93 -6.28 0.04 -3.99
C CYS A 93 -5.48 0.38 -2.74
N ARG A 94 -5.91 -0.14 -1.58
CA ARG A 94 -5.22 -0.12 -0.29
C ARG A 94 -5.86 -1.20 0.59
N PRO A 95 -5.17 -2.31 0.90
CA PRO A 95 -5.74 -3.35 1.73
C PRO A 95 -6.27 -2.79 3.05
N LEU A 96 -7.47 -3.22 3.45
CA LEU A 96 -8.12 -2.82 4.71
C LEU A 96 -8.47 -1.33 4.86
N ALA A 97 -8.15 -0.49 3.88
CA ALA A 97 -8.50 0.93 3.90
C ALA A 97 -10.01 1.15 3.91
N ALA A 98 -10.76 0.32 3.18
CA ALA A 98 -12.23 0.33 3.22
C ALA A 98 -12.77 0.05 4.64
N ALA A 99 -12.16 -0.87 5.40
CA ALA A 99 -12.54 -1.13 6.80
C ALA A 99 -12.25 0.07 7.72
N MET A 100 -11.25 0.88 7.36
CA MET A 100 -10.93 2.14 8.04
C MET A 100 -11.74 3.35 7.52
N GLY A 101 -12.68 3.14 6.59
CA GLY A 101 -13.49 4.20 5.98
C GLY A 101 -12.73 5.12 5.02
N ASP A 102 -11.59 4.68 4.51
CA ASP A 102 -10.77 5.43 3.56
C ASP A 102 -11.19 5.11 2.12
N THR A 103 -11.81 6.10 1.47
CA THR A 103 -12.35 6.01 0.11
C THR A 103 -11.72 7.04 -0.82
N ARG A 104 -10.47 7.42 -0.54
CA ARG A 104 -9.78 8.48 -1.30
C ARG A 104 -9.47 8.04 -2.74
N SER A 105 -9.71 8.94 -3.68
CA SER A 105 -9.35 8.76 -5.09
C SER A 105 -7.84 8.76 -5.30
N ALA A 106 -7.40 8.34 -6.49
CA ALA A 106 -6.01 8.39 -6.93
C ALA A 106 -5.36 9.76 -6.66
N ALA A 107 -6.06 10.82 -7.07
CA ALA A 107 -5.57 12.19 -6.91
C ALA A 107 -5.42 12.60 -5.44
N GLN A 108 -6.38 12.23 -4.59
CA GLN A 108 -6.32 12.50 -3.15
C GLN A 108 -5.17 11.72 -2.48
N CYS A 109 -5.04 10.43 -2.81
CA CYS A 109 -3.96 9.59 -2.30
C CYS A 109 -2.56 10.13 -2.63
N LEU A 110 -2.36 10.69 -3.83
CA LEU A 110 -1.10 11.30 -4.23
C LEU A 110 -0.89 12.68 -3.60
N ALA A 111 -1.94 13.49 -3.46
CA ALA A 111 -1.86 14.80 -2.81
C ALA A 111 -1.52 14.69 -1.32
N ASP A 112 -2.05 13.67 -0.63
CA ASP A 112 -1.82 13.44 0.80
C ASP A 112 -0.48 12.76 1.10
N TYR A 113 0.14 12.11 0.09
CA TYR A 113 1.35 11.31 0.24
C TYR A 113 2.49 12.02 1.01
N PRO A 114 2.84 13.29 0.73
CA PRO A 114 3.91 13.98 1.45
C PRO A 114 3.74 14.00 2.97
N TYR A 115 2.51 14.13 3.44
CA TYR A 115 2.18 14.21 4.85
C TYR A 115 2.10 12.81 5.46
N GLU A 116 1.50 11.87 4.75
CA GLU A 116 1.36 10.49 5.22
C GLU A 116 2.69 9.74 5.28
N ALA A 117 3.61 9.99 4.33
CA ALA A 117 4.92 9.35 4.31
C ALA A 117 5.76 9.62 5.58
N GLN A 118 5.41 10.64 6.35
CA GLN A 118 6.05 11.00 7.61
C GLN A 118 5.36 10.40 8.85
N GLN A 119 4.22 9.71 8.66
CA GLN A 119 3.44 9.12 9.74
C GLN A 119 3.94 7.72 10.11
N SER A 120 4.20 7.55 11.41
CA SER A 120 4.41 6.26 12.06
C SER A 120 3.17 5.81 12.84
N VAL A 121 3.08 4.53 13.19
CA VAL A 121 2.05 3.99 14.10
C VAL A 121 2.04 4.75 15.43
N ALA A 122 3.22 5.09 15.96
CA ALA A 122 3.34 5.87 17.17
C ALA A 122 2.73 7.28 17.02
N SER A 123 3.01 7.95 15.90
CA SER A 123 2.44 9.27 15.62
C SER A 123 0.92 9.22 15.45
N LEU A 124 0.39 8.17 14.80
CA LEU A 124 -1.04 7.94 14.61
C LEU A 124 -1.75 7.66 15.94
N ALA A 125 -1.14 6.87 16.82
CA ALA A 125 -1.68 6.64 18.16
C ALA A 125 -1.79 7.93 18.99
N GLY A 126 -0.96 8.93 18.68
CA GLY A 126 -0.96 10.25 19.31
C GLY A 126 -2.22 11.08 19.02
N CYS A 127 -2.89 10.89 17.88
CA CYS A 127 -4.03 11.71 17.48
C CYS A 127 -5.37 10.94 17.47
N PRO A 128 -6.53 11.62 17.66
CA PRO A 128 -7.83 10.96 17.67
C PRO A 128 -8.13 10.19 16.38
N GLU A 129 -7.77 10.77 15.22
CA GLU A 129 -8.01 10.15 13.92
C GLU A 129 -7.17 8.89 13.72
N GLY A 130 -5.87 8.94 14.01
CA GLY A 130 -5.01 7.76 13.89
C GLY A 130 -5.42 6.64 14.85
N ARG A 131 -5.86 6.97 16.07
CA ARG A 131 -6.46 5.97 16.98
C ARG A 131 -7.70 5.30 16.41
N ARG A 132 -8.59 6.06 15.73
CA ARG A 132 -9.77 5.47 15.06
C ARG A 132 -9.37 4.50 13.96
N ARG A 133 -8.40 4.86 13.12
CA ARG A 133 -7.89 3.98 12.05
C ARG A 133 -7.24 2.71 12.60
N LEU A 134 -6.42 2.84 13.64
CA LEU A 134 -5.79 1.69 14.31
C LEU A 134 -6.83 0.76 14.97
N ALA A 135 -7.87 1.32 15.58
CA ALA A 135 -8.97 0.54 16.14
C ALA A 135 -9.78 -0.19 15.06
N ALA A 136 -10.02 0.47 13.92
CA ALA A 136 -10.68 -0.16 12.77
C ALA A 136 -9.84 -1.30 12.17
N LEU A 137 -8.51 -1.12 12.07
CA LEU A 137 -7.59 -2.18 11.68
C LEU A 137 -7.67 -3.37 12.65
N ALA A 138 -7.64 -3.11 13.96
CA ALA A 138 -7.73 -4.15 14.98
C ALA A 138 -9.07 -4.91 14.98
N ALA A 139 -10.16 -4.27 14.51
CA ALA A 139 -11.47 -4.89 14.39
C ALA A 139 -11.68 -5.67 13.07
N ALA A 140 -10.79 -5.48 12.09
CA ALA A 140 -10.84 -6.18 10.81
C ALA A 140 -10.22 -7.59 10.84
N PHE A 141 -9.61 -7.98 11.97
CA PHE A 141 -9.00 -9.28 12.25
C PHE A 141 -9.52 -9.87 13.56
#